data_AF-A0A3D5BUU7-F1
#
_entry.id   AF-A0A3D5BUU7-F1
#
_cell.length_a   1.000
_cell.length_b   1.000
_cell.length_c   1.000
_cell.angle_alpha   90.00
_cell.angle_beta   90.00
_cell.angle_gamma   90.00
#
_symmetry.space_group_name_H-M   'P 1'
#
loop_
_entity.id
_entity.type
_entity.pdbx_description
1 polymer ?
#
loop_
_entity_poly.entity_id
_entity_poly.type
_entity_poly.pdbx_seq_one_letter_code
_entity_poly.pdbx_strand_id
1 'polypeptide(L)'
;MKKNIHPQYYDDAKIICACGNVIEAGSVVKEMKVEICSACHPFYTGKKKSLDTTGRVDRFKKLTEKSATKKVVRKSKTEKKAAVREKKSAKSKE
;
A
#
# COMPACT_ATOMS: atom_id res chain seq x y z
N MET A 1 -45.17 -18.51 12.04
CA MET A 1 -44.51 -18.98 13.28
C MET A 1 -45.47 -19.80 14.12
N LYS A 2 -45.13 -21.04 14.43
CA LYS A 2 -45.86 -21.83 15.44
C LYS A 2 -45.42 -21.41 16.85
N LYS A 3 -46.38 -21.22 17.77
CA LYS A 3 -46.10 -20.87 19.17
C LYS A 3 -45.27 -22.00 19.81
N ASN A 4 -44.19 -21.65 20.52
CA ASN A 4 -43.31 -22.52 21.34
C ASN A 4 -42.23 -23.38 20.64
N ILE A 5 -42.10 -23.35 19.31
CA ILE A 5 -41.03 -24.10 18.61
C ILE A 5 -40.08 -23.23 17.77
N HIS A 6 -40.32 -21.91 17.72
CA HIS A 6 -39.45 -20.98 16.99
C HIS A 6 -38.90 -19.91 17.93
N PRO A 7 -37.62 -19.53 17.75
CA PRO A 7 -37.01 -18.42 18.48
C PRO A 7 -37.70 -17.10 18.11
N GLN A 8 -37.63 -16.13 19.01
CA GLN A 8 -38.12 -14.78 18.75
C GLN A 8 -37.39 -14.20 17.55
N TYR A 9 -38.14 -13.83 16.53
CA TYR A 9 -37.65 -13.15 15.35
C TYR A 9 -38.07 -11.69 15.43
N TYR A 10 -37.13 -10.83 15.12
CA TYR A 10 -37.31 -9.39 15.05
C TYR A 10 -37.29 -9.02 13.58
N ASP A 11 -38.37 -8.41 13.09
CA ASP A 11 -38.44 -7.94 11.71
C ASP A 11 -37.57 -6.67 11.48
N ASP A 12 -37.18 -6.00 12.57
CA ASP A 12 -36.50 -4.71 12.64
C ASP A 12 -35.04 -4.78 13.12
N ALA A 13 -34.33 -5.88 12.87
CA ALA A 13 -32.94 -5.99 13.31
C ALA A 13 -32.00 -5.06 12.54
N LYS A 14 -31.14 -4.34 13.28
CA LYS A 14 -30.18 -3.39 12.73
C LYS A 14 -28.84 -4.06 12.45
N ILE A 15 -28.44 -4.07 11.19
CA ILE A 15 -27.13 -4.54 10.73
C ILE A 15 -26.24 -3.31 10.52
N ILE A 16 -25.27 -3.12 11.42
CA ILE A 16 -24.33 -2.00 11.39
C ILE A 16 -23.05 -2.46 10.68
N CYS A 17 -22.80 -1.91 9.50
CA CYS A 17 -21.58 -2.13 8.75
C CYS A 17 -20.45 -1.22 9.23
N ALA A 18 -19.20 -1.70 9.19
CA ALA A 18 -17.99 -0.87 9.41
C ALA A 18 -17.88 0.33 8.44
N CYS A 19 -18.58 0.25 7.30
CA CYS A 19 -18.69 1.30 6.30
C CYS A 19 -19.69 2.42 6.65
N GLY A 20 -20.37 2.33 7.80
CA GLY A 20 -21.38 3.30 8.24
C GLY A 20 -22.79 3.04 7.69
N ASN A 21 -22.97 2.02 6.85
CA ASN A 21 -24.29 1.63 6.35
C ASN A 21 -25.07 0.85 7.43
N VAL A 22 -26.33 1.22 7.66
CA VAL A 22 -27.24 0.53 8.58
C VAL A 22 -28.35 -0.09 7.76
N ILE A 23 -28.46 -1.41 7.78
CA ILE A 23 -29.47 -2.17 7.04
C ILE A 23 -30.46 -2.74 8.06
N GLU A 24 -31.74 -2.49 7.86
CA GLU A 24 -32.82 -3.12 8.62
C GLU A 24 -33.19 -4.44 7.93
N ALA A 25 -33.08 -5.55 8.65
CA ALA A 25 -33.39 -6.87 8.15
C ALA A 25 -34.00 -7.74 9.24
N GLY A 26 -34.78 -8.76 8.86
CA GLY A 26 -35.35 -9.68 9.84
C GLY A 26 -34.30 -10.65 10.39
N SER A 27 -34.15 -10.70 11.71
CA SER A 27 -33.16 -11.54 12.39
C SER A 27 -33.59 -11.92 13.80
N VAL A 28 -33.02 -13.00 14.35
CA VAL A 28 -33.25 -13.42 15.75
C VAL A 28 -32.54 -12.50 16.74
N VAL A 29 -31.54 -11.74 16.28
CA VAL A 29 -30.72 -10.82 17.08
C VAL A 29 -31.04 -9.38 16.68
N LYS A 30 -31.27 -8.50 17.66
CA LYS A 30 -31.68 -7.10 17.39
C LYS A 30 -30.60 -6.24 16.74
N GLU A 31 -29.33 -6.47 17.06
CA GLU A 31 -28.21 -5.69 16.54
C GLU A 31 -27.08 -6.63 16.09
N MET A 32 -26.64 -6.49 14.84
CA MET A 32 -25.55 -7.27 14.26
C MET A 32 -24.48 -6.34 13.69
N LYS A 33 -23.22 -6.52 14.11
CA LYS A 33 -22.08 -5.77 13.58
C LYS A 33 -21.40 -6.59 12.49
N VAL A 34 -21.25 -6.03 11.30
CA VAL A 34 -20.72 -6.72 10.13
C VAL A 34 -19.56 -5.91 9.53
N GLU A 35 -18.48 -6.59 9.15
CA GLU A 35 -17.30 -5.92 8.59
C GLU A 35 -17.49 -5.50 7.12
N ILE A 36 -18.24 -6.29 6.34
CA ILE A 36 -18.43 -6.07 4.91
C ILE A 36 -19.89 -6.29 4.55
N CYS A 37 -20.55 -5.27 3.98
CA CYS A 37 -21.92 -5.37 3.47
C CYS A 37 -21.95 -5.37 1.93
N SER A 38 -23.14 -5.51 1.36
CA SER A 38 -23.37 -5.45 -0.09
C SER A 38 -22.85 -4.16 -0.73
N ALA A 39 -22.88 -3.02 -0.01
CA ALA A 39 -22.37 -1.75 -0.51
C ALA A 39 -20.83 -1.70 -0.59
N CYS A 40 -20.11 -2.57 0.12
CA CYS A 40 -18.65 -2.50 0.25
C CYS A 40 -17.91 -3.74 -0.21
N HIS A 41 -18.61 -4.85 -0.45
CA HIS A 41 -17.95 -6.06 -0.91
C HIS A 41 -17.33 -5.80 -2.31
N PRO A 42 -16.05 -6.14 -2.53
CA PRO A 42 -15.37 -5.98 -3.82
C PRO A 42 -16.11 -6.64 -5.00
N PHE A 43 -16.93 -7.66 -4.70
CA PHE A 43 -17.80 -8.32 -5.67
C PHE A 43 -18.90 -7.40 -6.22
N TYR A 44 -19.61 -6.66 -5.36
CA TYR A 44 -20.70 -5.78 -5.78
C TYR A 44 -20.21 -4.45 -6.32
N THR A 45 -19.09 -3.95 -5.79
CA THR A 45 -18.53 -2.67 -6.23
C THR A 45 -17.75 -2.78 -7.54
N GLY A 46 -17.46 -4.00 -8.02
CA GLY A 46 -16.75 -4.28 -9.29
C GLY A 46 -15.30 -3.78 -9.35
N LYS A 47 -14.88 -2.99 -8.36
CA LYS A 47 -13.53 -2.48 -8.20
C LYS A 47 -12.69 -3.58 -7.58
N LYS A 48 -12.08 -4.41 -8.44
CA LYS A 48 -10.90 -5.18 -8.05
C LYS A 48 -9.90 -4.14 -7.51
N LYS A 49 -9.45 -4.28 -6.26
CA LYS A 49 -8.26 -3.56 -5.79
C LYS A 49 -7.18 -3.87 -6.83
N SER A 50 -6.84 -2.90 -7.66
CA SER A 50 -5.73 -3.04 -8.60
C SER A 50 -4.49 -3.24 -7.75
N LEU A 51 -4.08 -4.49 -7.60
CA LEU A 51 -2.75 -4.83 -7.14
C LEU A 51 -1.82 -4.53 -8.30
N ASP A 52 -1.57 -3.24 -8.48
CA ASP A 52 -0.72 -2.70 -9.52
C ASP A 52 0.69 -3.30 -9.34
N THR A 53 1.08 -4.15 -10.28
CA THR A 53 2.43 -4.73 -10.38
C THR A 53 3.45 -3.71 -10.91
N THR A 54 3.17 -2.41 -10.71
CA THR A 54 3.90 -1.24 -11.22
C THR A 54 5.32 -1.10 -10.65
N GLY A 55 5.71 -1.97 -9.72
CA GLY A 55 6.99 -1.87 -9.03
C GLY A 55 8.24 -2.12 -9.91
N ARG A 56 8.18 -2.90 -11.00
CA ARG A 56 9.40 -3.23 -11.75
C ARG A 56 9.97 -2.03 -12.52
N VAL A 57 9.12 -1.27 -13.20
CA VAL A 57 9.55 -0.08 -13.96
C VAL A 57 10.02 1.01 -13.00
N ASP A 58 9.31 1.24 -11.90
CA ASP A 58 9.74 2.22 -10.88
C ASP A 58 11.02 1.83 -10.16
N ARG A 59 11.24 0.53 -9.89
CA ARG A 59 12.50 0.04 -9.34
C ARG A 59 13.65 0.23 -10.32
N PHE A 60 13.42 0.01 -11.61
CA PHE A 60 14.43 0.22 -12.64
C PHE A 60 14.82 1.71 -12.75
N LYS A 61 13.84 2.62 -12.82
CA LYS A 61 14.09 4.08 -12.82
C LYS A 61 14.87 4.53 -11.58
N LYS A 62 14.48 4.07 -10.39
CA LYS A 62 15.20 4.36 -9.14
C LYS A 62 16.64 3.82 -9.13
N LEU A 63 16.90 2.69 -9.80
CA LEU A 63 18.23 2.10 -9.87
C LEU A 63 19.13 2.86 -10.85
N THR A 64 18.60 3.25 -12.02
CA THR A 64 19.35 4.01 -13.01
C THR A 64 19.76 5.39 -12.48
N GLU A 65 18.86 6.10 -11.80
CA GLU A 65 19.13 7.39 -11.15
C GLU A 65 20.24 7.30 -10.07
N LYS A 66 20.18 6.27 -9.22
CA LYS A 66 21.22 6.00 -8.21
C LYS A 66 22.56 5.63 -8.84
N SER A 67 22.56 4.97 -9.99
CA SER A 67 23.79 4.62 -10.70
C SER A 67 24.43 5.84 -11.38
N ALA A 68 23.63 6.77 -11.89
CA ALA A 68 24.10 8.00 -12.53
C ALA A 68 24.80 8.93 -11.51
N THR A 69 24.15 9.17 -10.36
CA THR A 69 24.75 9.97 -9.27
C THR A 69 26.06 9.36 -8.75
N LYS A 70 26.10 8.04 -8.57
CA LYS A 70 27.32 7.33 -8.14
C LYS A 70 28.47 7.41 -9.16
N LYS A 71 28.18 7.46 -10.47
CA LYS A 71 29.19 7.67 -11.51
C LYS A 71 29.77 9.08 -11.47
N VAL A 72 28.95 10.11 -11.28
CA VAL A 72 29.41 11.52 -11.18
C VAL A 72 30.29 11.73 -9.94
N VAL A 73 29.91 11.17 -8.79
CA VAL A 73 30.71 11.24 -7.57
C VAL A 73 32.02 10.45 -7.70
N ARG A 74 32.02 9.31 -8.39
CA ARG A 74 33.25 8.54 -8.65
C ARG A 74 34.19 9.29 -9.60
N LYS A 75 33.67 9.88 -10.67
CA LYS A 75 34.48 10.61 -11.67
C LYS A 75 35.17 11.83 -11.03
N SER A 76 34.41 12.63 -10.28
CA SER A 76 34.97 13.77 -9.53
C SER A 76 35.98 13.37 -8.44
N LYS A 77 35.82 12.19 -7.81
CA LYS A 77 36.80 11.67 -6.83
C LYS A 77 38.08 11.16 -7.50
N THR A 78 37.99 10.59 -8.70
CA THR A 78 39.16 10.15 -9.48
C THR A 78 39.94 11.34 -10.02
N GLU A 79 39.26 12.36 -10.54
CA GLU A 79 39.86 13.62 -11.02
C GLU A 79 40.56 14.37 -9.87
N LYS A 80 39.92 14.47 -8.70
CA LYS A 80 40.55 15.06 -7.50
C LYS A 80 41.73 14.23 -6.98
N LYS A 81 41.68 12.90 -7.06
CA LYS A 81 42.82 12.03 -6.67
C LYS A 81 43.99 12.12 -7.66
N ALA A 82 43.73 12.29 -8.96
CA ALA A 82 44.76 12.51 -9.97
C ALA A 82 45.50 13.84 -9.71
N ALA A 83 44.76 14.93 -9.50
CA ALA A 83 45.35 16.25 -9.21
C ALA A 83 46.16 16.29 -7.90
N VAL A 84 45.76 15.53 -6.86
CA VAL A 84 46.51 15.45 -5.59
C VAL A 84 47.78 14.59 -5.74
N ARG A 85 47.77 13.58 -6.62
CA ARG A 85 48.94 12.73 -6.88
C ARG A 85 50.01 13.48 -7.69
N GLU A 86 49.62 14.29 -8.66
CA GLU A 86 50.55 15.16 -9.41
C GLU A 86 51.18 16.24 -8.53
N LYS A 87 50.41 16.86 -7.64
CA LYS A 87 50.93 17.85 -6.68
C LYS A 87 51.88 17.24 -5.64
N LYS A 88 51.71 15.97 -5.29
CA LYS A 88 52.65 15.25 -4.40
C LYS A 88 53.96 14.85 -5.09
N SER A 89 53.91 14.49 -6.37
CA SER A 89 55.12 14.15 -7.15
C SER A 89 55.97 15.37 -7.52
N ALA A 90 55.37 16.56 -7.61
CA ALA A 90 56.12 17.82 -7.79
C ALA A 90 56.80 18.28 -6.49
N LYS A 91 56.20 18.02 -5.32
CA LYS A 91 56.74 18.41 -4.01
C LYS A 91 57.81 17.44 -3.47
N SER A 92 58.01 16.27 -4.08
CA SER A 92 59.01 15.27 -3.65
C SER A 92 60.30 15.30 -4.49
N LYS A 93 60.45 16.30 -5.37
CA LYS A 93 61.62 16.47 -6.25
C LYS A 93 62.40 17.77 -5.99
N GLU A 94 62.08 18.46 -4.89
CA GLU A 94 62.83 19.58 -4.33
C GLU A 94 63.33 19.19 -2.94
#